data_AF-A0A5S4ZY10-F1
#
_entry.id   AF-A0A5S4ZY10-F1
#
_cell.length_a   1.000
_cell.length_b   1.000
_cell.length_c   1.000
_cell.angle_alpha   90.00
_cell.angle_beta   90.00
_cell.angle_gamma   90.00
#
_symmetry.space_group_name_H-M   'P 1'
#
loop_
_entity.id
_entity.type
_entity.pdbx_description
1 polymer ?
#
loop_
_entity_poly.entity_id
_entity_poly.type
_entity_poly.pdbx_seq_one_letter_code
_entity_poly.pdbx_strand_id
1 'polypeptide(L)'
;MVLPESKLLGAVCHGSIFFGLPIVVPLIVYLLKKDDDFVNHHARESLTMHIISLLLGVGVGILCLLLIGFLLVVPLAILGIVYTVFAIIAIIKCLSGEYYHYPITTKYARAWFEC
;
A
#
# COMPACT_ATOMS: atom_id res chain seq x y z
N MET A 1 8.27 -22.90 -2.24
CA MET A 1 7.39 -22.58 -1.09
C MET A 1 7.91 -21.30 -0.47
N VAL A 2 7.06 -20.29 -0.26
CA VAL A 2 7.48 -18.99 0.32
C VAL A 2 7.78 -19.17 1.81
N LEU A 3 8.92 -18.66 2.27
CA LEU A 3 9.35 -18.78 3.66
C LEU A 3 8.39 -18.01 4.59
N PRO A 4 8.16 -18.49 5.83
CA PRO A 4 7.30 -17.80 6.79
C PRO A 4 7.70 -16.34 7.05
N GLU A 5 9.02 -16.06 7.08
CA GLU A 5 9.55 -14.71 7.23
C GLU A 5 9.21 -13.79 6.05
N SER A 6 9.30 -14.29 4.82
CA SER A 6 8.96 -13.54 3.60
C SER A 6 7.47 -13.19 3.58
N LYS A 7 6.62 -14.13 3.98
CA LYS A 7 5.17 -13.91 4.15
C LYS A 7 4.89 -12.80 5.16
N LEU A 8 5.56 -12.84 6.31
CA LEU A 8 5.40 -11.86 7.38
C LEU A 8 5.88 -10.47 6.94
N LEU A 9 7.06 -10.38 6.31
CA LEU A 9 7.61 -9.12 5.81
C LEU A 9 6.71 -8.48 4.76
N GLY A 10 6.18 -9.27 3.83
CA GLY A 10 5.19 -8.79 2.85
C GLY A 10 3.90 -8.31 3.53
N ALA A 11 3.37 -9.05 4.50
CA ALA A 11 2.19 -8.65 5.27
C ALA A 11 2.42 -7.35 6.05
N VAL A 12 3.58 -7.19 6.67
CA VAL A 12 3.97 -5.98 7.43
C VAL A 12 4.09 -4.76 6.52
N CYS A 13 4.54 -4.92 5.27
CA CYS A 13 4.52 -3.84 4.29
C CYS A 13 3.11 -3.28 4.10
N HIS A 14 2.14 -4.15 3.77
CA HIS A 14 0.75 -3.74 3.57
C HIS A 14 0.06 -3.26 4.85
N GLY A 15 0.38 -3.89 5.98
CA GLY A 15 -0.19 -3.54 7.29
C GLY A 15 0.42 -2.31 7.95
N SER A 16 1.52 -1.77 7.43
CA SER A 16 2.22 -0.62 7.99
C SER A 16 1.36 0.63 8.15
N ILE A 17 0.28 0.75 7.38
CA ILE A 17 -0.74 1.78 7.55
C ILE A 17 -1.40 1.75 8.93
N PHE A 18 -1.67 0.56 9.49
CA PHE A 18 -2.30 0.41 10.79
C PHE A 18 -1.41 0.81 11.97
N PHE A 19 -0.11 0.98 11.69
CA PHE A 19 0.90 1.43 12.66
C PHE A 19 1.39 2.85 12.38
N GLY A 20 0.79 3.56 11.43
CA GLY A 20 1.15 4.95 11.09
C GLY A 20 2.48 5.08 10.33
N LEU A 21 3.02 4.00 9.77
CA LEU A 21 4.30 4.00 9.03
C LEU A 21 4.17 3.51 7.57
N PRO A 22 3.15 3.94 6.80
CA PRO A 22 2.81 3.37 5.49
C PRO A 22 3.92 3.53 4.44
N ILE A 23 4.81 4.51 4.58
CA ILE A 23 5.90 4.73 3.62
C ILE A 23 7.21 4.12 4.12
N VAL A 24 7.53 4.37 5.39
CA VAL A 24 8.83 4.02 5.98
C VAL A 24 9.05 2.51 5.99
N VAL A 25 8.05 1.73 6.41
CA VAL A 25 8.18 0.27 6.52
C VAL A 25 8.42 -0.38 5.14
N PRO A 26 7.55 -0.23 4.13
CA PRO A 26 7.78 -0.88 2.84
C PRO A 26 9.00 -0.33 2.11
N LEU A 27 9.38 0.93 2.31
CA LEU A 27 10.62 1.47 1.76
C LEU A 27 11.86 0.80 2.35
N ILE A 28 11.94 0.66 3.69
CA ILE A 28 13.06 -0.04 4.33
C ILE A 28 13.10 -1.49 3.88
N VAL A 29 11.95 -2.17 3.85
CA VAL A 29 11.88 -3.57 3.40
C VAL A 29 12.32 -3.70 1.93
N TYR A 30 11.86 -2.82 1.05
CA TYR A 30 12.28 -2.80 -0.36
C TYR A 30 13.80 -2.63 -0.52
N LEU A 31 14.41 -1.75 0.28
CA LEU A 31 15.86 -1.49 0.20
C LEU A 31 16.70 -2.64 0.75
N LEU A 32 16.24 -3.32 1.82
CA LEU A 32 16.99 -4.36 2.51
C LEU A 32 16.74 -5.78 1.98
N LYS A 33 15.58 -6.05 1.38
CA LYS A 33 15.16 -7.38 0.91
C LYS A 33 15.05 -7.41 -0.61
N LYS A 34 16.15 -7.05 -1.29
CA LYS A 34 16.24 -7.09 -2.76
C LYS A 34 16.41 -8.50 -3.31
N ASP A 35 17.04 -9.39 -2.55
CA ASP A 35 17.32 -10.77 -2.97
C ASP A 35 16.14 -11.74 -2.75
N ASP A 36 15.06 -11.27 -2.12
CA ASP A 36 13.83 -12.03 -1.91
C ASP A 36 12.74 -11.48 -2.82
N ASP A 37 12.53 -12.15 -3.96
CA ASP A 37 11.57 -11.74 -5.00
C ASP A 37 10.15 -11.52 -4.45
N PHE A 38 9.71 -12.37 -3.51
CA PHE A 38 8.37 -12.29 -2.93
C PHE A 38 8.23 -11.04 -2.06
N VAL A 39 9.20 -10.81 -1.18
CA VAL A 39 9.21 -9.62 -0.31
C VAL A 39 9.39 -8.36 -1.15
N ASN A 40 10.29 -8.36 -2.13
CA ASN A 40 10.55 -7.22 -2.99
C ASN A 40 9.29 -6.81 -3.76
N HIS A 41 8.59 -7.78 -4.35
CA HIS A 41 7.32 -7.58 -5.03
C HIS A 41 6.30 -6.88 -4.12
N HIS A 42 6.04 -7.45 -2.95
CA HIS A 42 5.04 -6.89 -2.04
C HIS A 42 5.44 -5.55 -1.44
N ALA A 43 6.73 -5.32 -1.20
CA ALA A 43 7.25 -4.03 -0.72
C ALA A 43 7.01 -2.92 -1.75
N ARG A 44 7.29 -3.17 -3.04
CA ARG A 44 7.05 -2.22 -4.14
C ARG A 44 5.56 -1.93 -4.36
N GLU A 45 4.73 -2.98 -4.42
CA GLU A 45 3.27 -2.86 -4.55
C GLU A 45 2.69 -2.05 -3.39
N SER A 46 3.10 -2.37 -2.17
CA SER A 46 2.65 -1.69 -0.95
C SER A 46 3.07 -0.21 -0.94
N LEU A 47 4.36 0.07 -1.16
CA LEU A 47 4.90 1.42 -1.18
C LEU A 47 4.18 2.31 -2.20
N THR A 48 3.94 1.77 -3.40
CA THR A 48 3.21 2.49 -4.45
C THR A 48 1.78 2.81 -4.03
N MET A 49 1.08 1.83 -3.47
CA MET A 49 -0.30 1.99 -3.03
C MET A 49 -0.41 3.04 -1.91
N HIS A 50 0.49 3.00 -0.92
CA HIS A 50 0.56 3.98 0.15
C HIS A 50 0.83 5.40 -0.35
N ILE A 51 1.80 5.58 -1.27
CA ILE A 51 2.12 6.89 -1.86
C ILE A 51 0.92 7.46 -2.60
N ILE A 52 0.30 6.66 -3.48
CA ILE A 52 -0.84 7.12 -4.29
C ILE A 52 -2.04 7.48 -3.40
N SER A 53 -2.36 6.62 -2.43
CA SER A 53 -3.46 6.89 -1.50
C SER A 53 -3.21 8.11 -0.61
N LEU A 54 -1.96 8.34 -0.19
CA LEU A 54 -1.58 9.54 0.55
C LEU A 54 -1.78 10.81 -0.30
N LEU A 55 -1.29 10.81 -1.54
CA LEU A 55 -1.43 11.96 -2.45
C LEU A 55 -2.90 12.27 -2.74
N LEU A 56 -3.72 11.24 -3.00
CA LEU A 56 -5.17 11.41 -3.18
C LEU A 56 -5.84 11.95 -1.92
N GLY A 57 -5.52 11.40 -0.76
CA GLY A 57 -6.07 11.83 0.53
C GLY A 57 -5.72 13.29 0.86
N VAL A 58 -4.47 13.71 0.63
CA VAL A 58 -4.03 15.09 0.82
C VAL A 58 -4.73 16.03 -0.16
N GLY A 59 -4.82 15.65 -1.45
CA GLY A 59 -5.50 16.46 -2.46
C GLY A 59 -6.99 16.69 -2.14
N VAL A 60 -7.71 15.62 -1.78
CA VAL A 60 -9.12 15.72 -1.36
C VAL A 60 -9.23 16.52 -0.05
N GLY A 61 -8.35 16.30 0.92
CA GLY A 61 -8.34 17.01 2.19
C GLY A 61 -8.16 18.52 2.03
N ILE A 62 -7.24 18.96 1.18
CA ILE A 62 -7.07 20.38 0.85
C ILE A 62 -8.34 20.93 0.19
N LEU A 63 -8.95 20.18 -0.72
CA LEU A 63 -10.19 20.57 -1.40
C LEU A 63 -11.37 20.71 -0.42
N CYS A 64 -11.46 19.83 0.59
CA CYS A 64 -12.41 19.95 1.69
C CYS A 64 -12.25 21.30 2.41
N LEU A 65 -11.01 21.71 2.71
CA LEU A 65 -10.74 22.96 3.43
C LEU A 65 -11.13 24.20 2.61
N LEU A 66 -11.02 24.16 1.28
CA LEU A 66 -11.20 25.32 0.40
C LEU A 66 -12.63 25.53 -0.10
N LEU A 67 -13.40 24.48 -0.39
CA LEU A 67 -14.66 24.61 -1.14
C LEU A 67 -15.92 24.54 -0.27
N ILE A 68 -16.15 23.44 0.46
CA ILE A 68 -17.20 23.25 1.48
C ILE A 68 -16.81 21.97 2.24
N GLY A 69 -16.33 22.10 3.47
CA GLY A 69 -15.72 21.00 4.24
C GLY A 69 -16.58 19.76 4.45
N PHE A 70 -17.91 19.85 4.34
CA PHE A 70 -18.82 18.73 4.62
C PHE A 70 -19.12 17.82 3.41
N LEU A 71 -19.15 18.37 2.18
CA LEU A 71 -19.57 17.60 1.00
C LEU A 71 -18.51 16.55 0.60
N LEU A 72 -17.24 16.81 0.89
CA LEU A 72 -16.11 15.97 0.52
C LEU A 72 -15.69 14.97 1.61
N VAL A 73 -16.33 14.99 2.79
CA VAL A 73 -16.09 14.00 3.86
C VAL A 73 -16.49 12.59 3.42
N VAL A 74 -17.62 12.47 2.71
CA VAL A 74 -18.13 11.17 2.24
C VAL A 74 -17.16 10.51 1.25
N PRO A 75 -16.68 11.19 0.19
CA PRO A 75 -15.62 10.67 -0.67
C PRO A 75 -14.35 10.26 0.08
N LEU A 76 -13.91 11.05 1.05
CA LEU A 76 -12.70 10.75 1.82
C LEU A 76 -12.88 9.49 2.69
N ALA A 77 -14.05 9.31 3.30
CA ALA A 77 -14.39 8.11 4.05
C ALA A 77 -14.42 6.86 3.14
N ILE A 78 -15.02 6.97 1.94
CA ILE A 78 -15.05 5.87 0.96
C ILE A 78 -13.63 5.50 0.54
N LEU A 79 -12.78 6.49 0.24
CA LEU A 79 -11.37 6.25 -0.11
C LEU A 79 -10.63 5.50 1.00
N GLY A 80 -10.82 5.92 2.26
CA GLY A 80 -10.24 5.25 3.43
C GLY A 80 -10.70 3.80 3.59
N ILE A 81 -11.99 3.52 3.37
CA ILE A 81 -12.54 2.16 3.43
C ILE A 81 -11.94 1.29 2.31
N VAL A 82 -11.95 1.76 1.06
CA VAL A 82 -11.41 1.02 -0.08
C VAL A 82 -9.92 0.70 0.13
N TYR A 83 -9.16 1.69 0.59
CA TYR A 83 -7.75 1.55 0.93
C TYR A 83 -7.52 0.48 2.01
N THR A 84 -8.30 0.53 3.08
CA THR A 84 -8.25 -0.45 4.19
C THR A 84 -8.57 -1.86 3.72
N VAL A 85 -9.65 -2.02 2.92
CA VAL A 85 -10.06 -3.33 2.39
C VAL A 85 -8.96 -3.93 1.52
N PHE A 86 -8.37 -3.14 0.62
CA PHE A 86 -7.28 -3.63 -0.22
C PHE A 86 -6.02 -3.97 0.58
N ALA A 87 -5.69 -3.21 1.63
CA ALA A 87 -4.59 -3.55 2.54
C ALA A 87 -4.82 -4.90 3.24
N ILE A 88 -6.04 -5.14 3.75
CA ILE A 88 -6.40 -6.42 4.39
C ILE A 88 -6.30 -7.59 3.40
N ILE A 89 -6.82 -7.44 2.18
CA ILE A 89 -6.71 -8.47 1.14
C ILE A 89 -5.24 -8.78 0.83
N ALA A 90 -4.41 -7.74 0.69
CA ALA A 90 -2.98 -7.91 0.41
C ALA A 90 -2.25 -8.63 1.56
N ILE A 91 -2.59 -8.34 2.82
CA ILE A 91 -2.08 -9.05 4.00
C ILE A 91 -2.46 -10.53 3.93
N ILE A 92 -3.73 -10.85 3.69
CA ILE A 92 -4.22 -12.24 3.59
C ILE A 92 -3.46 -12.97 2.49
N LYS A 93 -3.31 -12.35 1.31
CA LYS A 93 -2.56 -12.93 0.18
C LYS A 93 -1.09 -13.17 0.53
N CYS A 94 -0.44 -12.25 1.22
CA CYS A 94 0.93 -12.44 1.71
C CYS A 94 1.05 -13.66 2.64
N LEU A 95 0.14 -13.80 3.60
CA LEU A 95 0.13 -14.91 4.55
C LEU A 95 -0.16 -16.26 3.87
N SER A 96 -0.98 -16.27 2.81
CA SER A 96 -1.15 -17.43 1.94
C SER A 96 0.09 -17.76 1.10
N GLY A 97 1.01 -16.81 0.92
CA GLY A 97 2.17 -16.94 0.04
C GLY A 97 1.83 -16.71 -1.43
N GLU A 98 0.77 -15.94 -1.70
CA GLU A 98 0.32 -15.58 -3.03
C GLU A 98 0.77 -14.17 -3.39
N TYR A 99 1.31 -14.01 -4.60
CA TYR A 99 1.57 -12.69 -5.18
C TYR A 99 0.25 -11.93 -5.35
N TYR A 100 0.25 -10.67 -4.91
CA TYR A 100 -0.91 -9.79 -5.03
C TYR A 100 -0.53 -8.54 -5.81
N HIS A 101 -1.34 -8.21 -6.80
CA HIS A 101 -1.25 -6.99 -7.57
C HIS A 101 -2.45 -6.13 -7.25
N TYR A 102 -2.20 -4.89 -6.82
CA TYR A 102 -3.30 -3.97 -6.57
C TYR A 102 -3.98 -3.59 -7.89
N PRO A 103 -5.31 -3.76 -8.02
CA PRO A 103 -6.02 -3.54 -9.28
C PRO A 103 -5.78 -2.16 -9.92
N ILE A 104 -5.56 -1.14 -9.09
CA ILE A 104 -5.42 0.25 -9.53
C ILE A 104 -3.94 0.67 -9.61
N THR A 105 -3.12 0.24 -8.64
CA THR A 105 -1.78 0.80 -8.43
C THR A 105 -0.64 -0.05 -8.98
N THR A 106 -0.89 -1.32 -9.33
CA THR A 106 0.16 -2.23 -9.83
C THR A 106 0.91 -1.70 -11.06
N LYS A 107 0.21 -0.99 -11.97
CA LYS A 107 0.84 -0.38 -13.16
C LYS A 107 1.90 0.67 -12.79
N TYR A 108 1.71 1.41 -11.70
CA TYR A 108 2.69 2.39 -11.23
C TYR A 108 3.83 1.70 -10.49
N ALA A 109 3.54 0.64 -9.72
CA ALA A 109 4.56 -0.18 -9.06
C ALA A 109 5.49 -0.85 -10.06
N ARG A 110 4.97 -1.18 -11.24
CA ARG A 110 5.78 -1.60 -12.38
C ARG A 110 6.63 -0.44 -12.90
N ALA A 111 5.99 0.67 -13.29
CA ALA A 111 6.67 1.82 -13.89
C ALA A 111 7.76 2.47 -13.02
N TRP A 112 7.63 2.45 -11.69
CA TRP A 112 8.56 3.11 -10.78
C TRP A 112 9.79 2.27 -10.43
N PHE A 113 9.71 0.95 -10.59
CA PHE A 113 10.70 0.02 -10.02
C PHE A 113 11.21 -1.04 -11.00
N GLU A 114 10.53 -1.27 -12.13
CA GLU A 114 11.05 -2.05 -13.26
C GLU A 114 11.58 -1.06 -14.32
N CYS A 115 12.84 -0.65 -14.17
CA CYS A 115 13.67 -0.07 -15.24
C CYS A 115 14.70 -1.09 -15.68
#